data_AF-G7PLU2-F1
#
_entry.id   AF-G7PLU2-F1
#
_cell.length_a   1.000
_cell.length_b   1.000
_cell.length_c   1.000
_cell.angle_alpha   90.00
_cell.angle_beta   90.00
_cell.angle_gamma   90.00
#
_symmetry.space_group_name_H-M   'P 1'
#
loop_
_entity.id
_entity.type
_entity.pdbx_description
1 polymer ?
#
loop_
_entity_poly.entity_id
_entity_poly.type
_entity_poly.pdbx_seq_one_letter_code
_entity_poly.pdbx_strand_id
1 'polypeptide(L)'
;GPSSRQHGRRRQAWLKEIRKLQKSTHLLIRKYPFSRLAREICVKFTRGVDFNWQAQALLALQEAAEAFLVHLFEDAYLLALHAGRVTLFPKDVQLARRIRGIEAGLG
;
A
#
# COMPACT_ATOMS: atom_id res chain seq x y z
N GLY A 1 -30.52 -0.95 23.33
CA GLY A 1 -30.46 0.44 22.85
C GLY A 1 -29.88 0.52 21.44
N PRO A 2 -30.22 1.56 20.65
CA PRO A 2 -29.90 1.68 19.22
C PRO A 2 -28.38 1.74 18.91
N SER A 3 -27.54 2.07 19.91
CA SER A 3 -26.08 2.15 19.78
C SER A 3 -25.40 0.80 19.46
N SER A 4 -25.89 -0.33 19.99
CA SER A 4 -25.29 -1.65 19.74
C SER A 4 -25.50 -2.16 18.31
N ARG A 5 -26.60 -1.76 17.66
CA ARG A 5 -26.92 -2.13 16.26
C ARG A 5 -26.02 -1.42 15.25
N GLN A 6 -25.62 -0.19 15.53
CA GLN A 6 -24.77 0.61 14.63
C GLN A 6 -23.32 0.09 14.62
N HIS A 7 -22.83 -0.35 15.79
CA HIS A 7 -21.48 -0.91 15.96
C HIS A 7 -21.30 -2.26 15.26
N GLY A 8 -22.31 -3.15 15.32
CA GLY A 8 -22.30 -4.43 14.58
C GLY A 8 -22.28 -4.26 13.06
N ARG A 9 -22.96 -3.24 12.53
CA ARG A 9 -23.03 -2.95 11.09
C ARG A 9 -21.69 -2.46 10.51
N ARG A 10 -20.97 -1.60 11.24
CA ARG A 10 -19.61 -1.16 10.87
C ARG A 10 -18.62 -2.32 10.93
N ARG A 11 -18.68 -3.19 11.96
CA ARG A 11 -17.81 -4.37 12.08
C ARG A 11 -17.98 -5.35 10.91
N GLN A 12 -19.20 -5.45 10.38
CA GLN A 12 -19.50 -6.29 9.22
C GLN A 12 -19.01 -5.70 7.88
N ALA A 13 -18.79 -4.39 7.77
CA ALA A 13 -18.41 -3.76 6.50
C ALA A 13 -16.92 -3.95 6.18
N TRP A 14 -16.02 -3.61 7.11
CA TRP A 14 -14.57 -3.73 6.89
C TRP A 14 -14.12 -5.19 6.75
N LEU A 15 -14.73 -6.12 7.49
CA LEU A 15 -14.45 -7.55 7.34
C LEU A 15 -14.84 -8.09 5.96
N LYS A 16 -15.95 -7.61 5.39
CA LYS A 16 -16.36 -7.99 4.02
C LYS A 16 -15.39 -7.42 2.99
N GLU A 17 -14.94 -6.19 3.20
CA GLU A 17 -13.97 -5.53 2.33
C GLU A 17 -12.61 -6.24 2.33
N ILE A 18 -12.06 -6.56 3.51
CA ILE A 18 -10.81 -7.34 3.63
C ILE A 18 -10.92 -8.66 2.87
N ARG A 19 -11.98 -9.45 3.11
CA ARG A 19 -12.18 -10.73 2.43
C ARG A 19 -12.32 -10.58 0.91
N LYS A 20 -13.00 -9.52 0.46
CA LYS A 20 -13.15 -9.23 -0.97
C LYS A 20 -11.81 -8.89 -1.62
N LEU A 21 -11.03 -8.01 -0.99
CA LEU A 21 -9.74 -7.55 -1.51
C LEU A 21 -8.72 -8.68 -1.53
N GLN A 22 -8.61 -9.46 -0.44
CA GLN A 22 -7.70 -10.62 -0.35
C GLN A 22 -8.04 -11.74 -1.36
N LYS A 23 -9.31 -11.87 -1.78
CA LYS A 23 -9.71 -12.85 -2.80
C LYS A 23 -9.38 -12.38 -4.23
N SER A 24 -9.14 -11.10 -4.42
CA SER A 24 -8.99 -10.49 -5.74
C SER A 24 -7.53 -10.14 -6.05
N THR A 25 -7.20 -10.00 -7.33
CA THR A 25 -5.84 -9.71 -7.79
C THR A 25 -5.75 -8.47 -8.68
N HIS A 26 -6.80 -7.64 -8.68
CA HIS A 26 -6.81 -6.41 -9.48
C HIS A 26 -5.97 -5.32 -8.81
N LEU A 27 -5.32 -4.49 -9.61
CA LEU A 27 -4.59 -3.32 -9.14
C LEU A 27 -5.54 -2.34 -8.45
N LEU A 28 -5.12 -1.87 -7.27
CA LEU A 28 -5.91 -1.01 -6.38
C LEU A 28 -5.71 0.47 -6.71
N ILE A 29 -4.50 0.86 -7.14
CA ILE A 29 -4.19 2.24 -7.51
C ILE A 29 -4.66 2.48 -8.95
N ARG A 30 -5.27 3.65 -9.20
CA ARG A 30 -5.68 4.02 -10.57
C ARG A 30 -4.44 4.20 -11.45
N LYS A 31 -4.45 3.58 -12.63
CA LYS A 31 -3.32 3.55 -13.58
C LYS A 31 -2.84 4.94 -14.01
N TYR A 32 -3.76 5.88 -14.26
CA TYR A 32 -3.39 7.21 -14.78
C TYR A 32 -2.63 8.06 -13.75
N PRO A 33 -3.10 8.23 -12.49
CA PRO A 33 -2.31 8.87 -11.43
C PRO A 33 -0.94 8.21 -11.20
N PHE A 34 -0.89 6.87 -11.19
CA PHE A 34 0.37 6.14 -11.01
C PHE A 34 1.36 6.41 -12.16
N SER A 35 0.88 6.36 -13.40
CA SER A 35 1.67 6.68 -14.60
C SER A 35 2.22 8.10 -14.58
N ARG A 36 1.40 9.08 -14.16
CA ARG A 36 1.85 10.47 -14.00
C ARG A 36 2.97 10.58 -12.97
N LEU A 37 2.82 9.94 -11.81
CA LEU A 37 3.83 9.94 -10.75
C LEU A 37 5.15 9.29 -11.23
N ALA A 38 5.08 8.14 -11.90
CA ALA A 38 6.26 7.45 -12.42
C ALA A 38 7.04 8.33 -13.41
N ARG A 39 6.34 9.03 -14.30
CA ARG A 39 6.95 9.97 -15.26
C ARG A 39 7.55 11.19 -14.57
N GLU A 40 6.85 11.77 -13.61
CA GLU A 40 7.35 12.92 -12.83
C GLU A 40 8.65 12.57 -12.09
N ILE A 41 8.72 11.39 -11.48
CA ILE A 41 9.94 10.91 -10.81
C ILE A 41 11.04 10.67 -11.83
N CYS A 42 10.73 10.04 -12.97
CA CYS A 42 11.70 9.78 -14.03
C CYS A 42 12.39 11.06 -14.52
N VAL A 43 11.63 12.14 -14.74
CA VAL A 43 12.16 13.44 -15.19
C VAL A 43 13.24 14.01 -14.26
N LYS A 44 13.14 13.73 -12.94
CA LYS A 44 14.15 14.17 -11.96
C LYS A 44 15.52 13.52 -12.19
N PHE A 45 15.57 12.35 -12.82
CA PHE A 45 16.80 11.61 -13.09
C PHE A 45 17.30 11.78 -14.52
N THR A 46 16.46 12.25 -15.43
CA THR A 46 16.77 12.35 -16.87
C THR A 46 17.13 13.76 -17.33
N ARG A 47 17.40 14.68 -16.39
CA ARG A 47 17.76 16.09 -16.67
C ARG A 47 16.74 16.80 -17.57
N GLY A 48 15.46 16.51 -17.40
CA GLY A 48 14.39 17.10 -18.21
C GLY A 48 14.08 16.38 -19.52
N VAL A 49 14.70 15.22 -19.79
CA VAL A 49 14.38 14.41 -20.97
C VAL A 49 13.15 13.55 -20.69
N ASP A 50 12.10 13.74 -21.48
CA ASP A 50 10.87 12.94 -21.40
C ASP A 50 11.05 11.60 -22.14
N PHE A 51 11.16 10.51 -21.37
CA PHE A 51 11.19 9.18 -21.95
C PHE A 51 9.81 8.65 -22.33
N ASN A 52 9.78 7.88 -23.42
CA ASN A 52 8.63 7.07 -23.78
C ASN A 52 8.59 5.81 -22.91
N TRP A 53 7.43 5.55 -22.31
CA TRP A 53 7.21 4.38 -21.48
C TRP A 53 6.36 3.36 -22.22
N GLN A 54 6.83 2.11 -22.25
CA GLN A 54 6.00 0.99 -22.66
C GLN A 54 4.86 0.78 -21.65
N ALA A 55 3.68 0.42 -22.15
CA ALA A 55 2.54 0.12 -21.29
C ALA A 55 2.87 -1.00 -20.29
N GLN A 56 3.59 -2.03 -20.74
CA GLN A 56 3.97 -3.16 -19.88
C GLN A 56 4.97 -2.80 -18.79
N ALA A 57 5.87 -1.84 -19.04
CA ALA A 57 6.81 -1.36 -18.03
C ALA A 57 6.09 -0.64 -16.88
N LEU A 58 5.08 0.18 -17.21
CA LEU A 58 4.26 0.86 -16.21
C LEU A 58 3.41 -0.14 -15.40
N LEU A 59 2.89 -1.19 -16.04
CA LEU A 59 2.16 -2.25 -15.35
C LEU A 59 3.05 -3.03 -14.39
N ALA A 60 4.23 -3.46 -14.85
CA ALA A 60 5.19 -4.18 -14.01
C ALA A 60 5.64 -3.34 -12.79
N LEU A 61 5.89 -2.04 -12.99
CA LEU A 61 6.23 -1.13 -11.91
C LEU A 61 5.08 -1.01 -10.90
N GLN A 62 3.83 -0.94 -11.38
CA GLN A 62 2.66 -0.84 -10.53
C GLN A 62 2.42 -2.12 -9.73
N GLU A 63 2.54 -3.28 -10.37
CA GLU A 63 2.42 -4.59 -9.71
C GLU A 63 3.43 -4.74 -8.58
N ALA A 64 4.71 -4.41 -8.85
CA ALA A 64 5.76 -4.46 -7.84
C ALA A 64 5.52 -3.48 -6.69
N ALA A 65 5.13 -2.25 -6.99
CA ALA A 65 4.88 -1.22 -5.98
C ALA A 65 3.69 -1.57 -5.07
N GLU A 66 2.58 -2.05 -5.63
CA GLU A 66 1.42 -2.45 -4.83
C GLU A 66 1.71 -3.68 -3.99
N ALA A 67 2.38 -4.70 -4.55
CA ALA A 67 2.81 -5.86 -3.80
C ALA A 67 3.72 -5.46 -2.63
N PHE A 68 4.71 -4.60 -2.86
CA PHE A 68 5.59 -4.11 -1.81
C PHE A 68 4.83 -3.42 -0.67
N LEU A 69 3.92 -2.50 -1.02
CA LEU A 69 3.14 -1.75 -0.03
C LEU A 69 2.21 -2.65 0.78
N VAL A 70 1.55 -3.63 0.15
CA VAL A 70 0.69 -4.60 0.85
C VAL A 70 1.50 -5.36 1.91
N HIS A 71 2.64 -5.95 1.52
CA HIS A 71 3.49 -6.68 2.47
C HIS A 71 4.04 -5.76 3.56
N LEU A 72 4.40 -4.51 3.24
CA LEU A 72 4.87 -3.56 4.25
C LEU A 72 3.76 -3.23 5.26
N PHE A 73 2.51 -3.10 4.83
CA PHE A 73 1.39 -2.87 5.73
C PHE A 73 1.06 -4.09 6.59
N GLU A 74 1.21 -5.31 6.06
CA GLU A 74 1.06 -6.55 6.85
C GLU A 74 2.07 -6.59 8.01
N ASP A 75 3.35 -6.34 7.73
CA ASP A 75 4.39 -6.30 8.75
C ASP A 75 4.20 -5.17 9.76
N ALA A 76 3.87 -3.96 9.28
CA ALA A 76 3.62 -2.82 10.14
C ALA A 76 2.39 -3.07 11.04
N TYR A 77 1.39 -3.80 10.55
CA TYR A 77 0.22 -4.15 11.34
C TYR A 77 0.54 -5.14 12.46
N LEU A 78 1.46 -6.09 12.24
CA LEU A 78 1.98 -6.94 13.31
C LEU A 78 2.61 -6.13 14.45
N LEU A 79 3.30 -5.03 14.13
CA LEU A 79 3.87 -4.13 15.13
C LEU A 79 2.80 -3.32 15.89
N ALA A 80 1.73 -2.91 15.22
CA ALA A 80 0.59 -2.28 15.88
C ALA A 80 -0.08 -3.24 16.89
N LEU A 81 -0.28 -4.50 16.49
CA LEU A 81 -0.81 -5.56 17.36
C LEU A 81 0.14 -5.87 18.52
N HIS A 82 1.44 -5.94 18.27
CA HIS A 82 2.47 -6.12 19.30
C HIS A 82 2.41 -5.02 20.38
N ALA A 83 2.09 -3.78 19.97
CA ALA A 83 1.90 -2.65 20.87
C ALA A 83 0.48 -2.56 21.48
N GLY A 84 -0.35 -3.62 21.38
CA GLY A 84 -1.70 -3.67 21.95
C GLY A 84 -2.74 -2.79 21.25
N ARG A 85 -2.46 -2.31 20.04
CA ARG A 85 -3.34 -1.42 19.26
C ARG A 85 -3.93 -2.14 18.06
N VAL A 86 -5.12 -1.71 17.65
CA VAL A 86 -5.75 -2.13 16.38
C VAL A 86 -5.52 -1.09 15.28
N THR A 87 -5.33 0.18 15.65
CA THR A 87 -5.05 1.25 14.69
C THR A 87 -3.56 1.27 14.35
N LEU A 88 -3.26 1.28 13.05
CA LEU A 88 -1.91 1.44 12.51
C LEU A 88 -1.47 2.91 12.60
N PHE A 89 -0.24 3.17 13.04
CA PHE A 89 0.35 4.50 13.13
C PHE A 89 1.64 4.62 12.28
N PRO A 90 2.07 5.86 11.93
CA PRO A 90 3.30 6.07 11.16
C PRO A 90 4.54 5.42 11.78
N LYS A 91 4.63 5.39 13.12
CA LYS A 91 5.75 4.76 13.84
C LYS A 91 5.86 3.27 13.59
N ASP A 92 4.74 2.59 13.33
CA ASP A 92 4.72 1.15 13.07
C ASP A 92 5.31 0.87 11.68
N VAL A 93 4.95 1.67 10.67
CA VAL A 93 5.51 1.58 9.31
C VAL A 93 7.00 1.94 9.30
N GLN A 94 7.40 3.01 10.01
CA GLN A 94 8.80 3.40 10.14
C GLN A 94 9.64 2.30 10.79
N LEU A 95 9.11 1.65 11.84
CA LEU A 95 9.78 0.55 12.50
C LEU A 95 9.85 -0.69 11.60
N ALA A 96 8.80 -1.04 10.87
CA ALA A 96 8.81 -2.14 9.91
C ALA A 96 9.90 -1.96 8.85
N ARG A 97 10.00 -0.75 8.26
CA ARG A 97 11.07 -0.41 7.30
C ARG A 97 12.46 -0.54 7.93
N ARG A 98 12.62 -0.11 9.19
CA ARG A 98 13.89 -0.20 9.91
C ARG A 98 14.31 -1.65 10.17
N ILE A 99 13.37 -2.52 10.55
CA ILE A 99 13.64 -3.94 10.85
C ILE A 99 13.94 -4.71 9.57
N ARG A 100 13.23 -4.43 8.47
CA ARG A 100 13.50 -5.01 7.13
C ARG A 100 14.90 -4.69 6.59
N GLY A 101 15.59 -3.71 7.18
CA GLY A 101 16.93 -3.31 6.75
C GLY A 101 16.92 -2.45 5.49
N ILE A 102 18.13 -2.20 4.97
CA ILE A 102 18.33 -1.26 3.86
C ILE A 102 17.76 -1.83 2.55
N GLU A 103 17.96 -3.12 2.28
CA GLU A 103 17.60 -3.76 1.02
C GLU A 103 16.08 -3.93 0.82
N ALA A 104 15.34 -4.27 1.88
CA ALA A 104 13.90 -4.54 1.78
C ALA A 104 13.02 -3.43 2.40
N GLY A 105 13.61 -2.46 3.10
CA GLY A 105 12.88 -1.46 3.87
C GLY A 105 13.02 -0.03 3.35
N LEU A 106 14.20 0.36 2.84
CA LEU A 106 14.44 1.76 2.49
C LEU A 106 14.07 2.11 1.04
N GLY A 107 14.11 1.13 0.13
CA GLY A 107 13.95 1.38 -1.30
C GLY A 107 15.21 1.94 -1.92
#